data_AF-A0A125BB42-F1
#
_entry.id   AF-A0A125BB42-F1
#
_cell.length_a   1.000
_cell.length_b   1.000
_cell.length_c   1.000
_cell.angle_alpha   90.00
_cell.angle_beta   90.00
_cell.angle_gamma   90.00
#
_symmetry.space_group_name_H-M   'P 1'
#
loop_
_entity.id
_entity.type
_entity.pdbx_description
1 polymer ?
#
loop_
_entity_poly.entity_id
_entity_poly.type
_entity_poly.pdbx_seq_one_letter_code
_entity_poly.pdbx_strand_id
1 'polypeptide(L)' 'IVKRTIQSLADKVDVIVLAQVSMARLVPSLTDLKVPVLSSPQSGVEAVRDALASRH' A
#
# COMPACT_ATOMS: atom_id res chain seq x y z
N ILE A 1 -15.03 5.53 7.44
CA ILE A 1 -14.36 4.80 8.55
C ILE A 1 -12.89 4.53 8.20
N VAL A 2 -12.61 3.69 7.20
CA VAL A 2 -11.24 3.28 6.82
C VAL A 2 -10.29 4.46 6.55
N LYS A 3 -10.67 5.47 5.75
CA LYS A 3 -9.81 6.65 5.48
C LYS A 3 -9.40 7.39 6.76
N ARG A 4 -10.33 7.58 7.70
CA ARG A 4 -10.07 8.27 8.98
C ARG A 4 -9.13 7.47 9.87
N THR A 5 -9.29 6.15 9.89
CA THR A 5 -8.37 5.24 10.60
C THR A 5 -6.96 5.31 10.02
N ILE A 6 -6.84 5.27 8.69
CA ILE A 6 -5.55 5.41 8.00
C ILE A 6 -4.89 6.75 8.32
N GLN A 7 -5.64 7.85 8.29
CA GLN A 7 -5.13 9.18 8.66
C GLN A 7 -4.63 9.23 10.10
N SER A 8 -5.35 8.63 11.05
CA SER A 8 -4.92 8.59 12.46
C SER A 8 -3.70 7.70 12.74
N LEU A 9 -3.44 6.74 11.84
CA LEU A 9 -2.28 5.86 11.92
C LEU A 9 -1.03 6.50 11.28
N ALA A 10 -1.20 7.40 10.32
CA ALA A 10 -0.11 8.01 9.58
C ALA A 10 0.90 8.77 10.46
N ASP A 11 0.48 9.26 11.64
CA ASP A 11 1.39 9.91 12.60
C ASP A 11 2.10 8.92 13.54
N LYS A 12 1.83 7.62 13.42
CA LYS A 12 2.29 6.58 14.36
C LYS A 12 3.13 5.48 13.72
N VAL A 13 3.20 5.44 12.39
CA VAL A 13 3.85 4.35 11.65
C VAL A 13 4.60 4.91 10.47
N ASP A 14 5.71 4.30 10.08
CA ASP A 14 6.52 4.76 8.95
C ASP A 14 5.97 4.31 7.60
N VAL A 15 5.14 3.26 7.57
CA VAL A 15 4.55 2.67 6.36
C VAL A 15 3.16 2.08 6.68
N ILE A 16 2.21 2.21 5.74
CA ILE A 16 0.88 1.58 5.84
C ILE A 16 0.72 0.59 4.68
N VAL A 17 0.41 -0.68 4.98
CA VAL A 17 0.16 -1.73 3.96
C VAL A 17 -1.32 -2.09 3.91
N LEU A 18 -1.94 -1.93 2.74
CA LEU A 18 -3.30 -2.38 2.46
C LEU A 18 -3.28 -3.85 2.00
N ALA A 19 -3.53 -4.76 2.94
CA ALA A 19 -3.42 -6.20 2.73
C ALA A 19 -4.62 -6.86 2.00
N GLN A 20 -5.66 -6.10 1.65
CA GLN A 20 -6.84 -6.63 0.97
C GLN A 20 -7.04 -5.98 -0.40
N VAL A 21 -7.36 -6.80 -1.41
CA VAL A 21 -7.60 -6.37 -2.80
C VAL A 21 -8.64 -5.25 -2.89
N SER A 22 -9.72 -5.35 -2.11
CA SER A 22 -10.79 -4.36 -2.08
C SER A 22 -10.30 -2.97 -1.62
N MET A 23 -9.18 -2.89 -0.90
CA MET A 23 -8.62 -1.63 -0.40
C MET A 23 -7.73 -0.93 -1.42
N ALA A 24 -7.24 -1.61 -2.46
CA ALA A 24 -6.38 -1.01 -3.49
C ALA A 24 -7.03 0.21 -4.16
N ARG A 25 -8.36 0.21 -4.33
CA ARG A 25 -9.13 1.34 -4.87
C ARG A 25 -9.05 2.62 -4.04
N LEU A 26 -8.65 2.51 -2.76
CA LEU A 26 -8.54 3.64 -1.86
C LEU A 26 -7.19 4.36 -1.99
N VAL A 27 -6.16 3.70 -2.55
CA VAL A 27 -4.81 4.26 -2.69
C VAL A 27 -4.82 5.64 -3.36
N PRO A 28 -5.53 5.87 -4.49
CA PRO A 28 -5.56 7.19 -5.13
C PRO A 28 -6.22 8.29 -4.30
N SER A 29 -7.01 7.94 -3.27
CA SER A 29 -7.72 8.89 -2.40
C SER A 29 -6.95 9.24 -1.10
N LEU A 30 -5.75 8.67 -0.94
CA LEU A 30 -4.87 8.78 0.22
C LEU A 30 -3.60 9.60 -0.10
N THR A 31 -3.74 10.64 -0.91
CA THR A 31 -2.64 11.50 -1.40
C THR A 31 -1.99 12.37 -0.33
N ASP A 32 -2.72 12.66 0.75
CA ASP A 32 -2.31 13.68 1.73
C ASP A 32 -1.65 13.05 2.98
N LEU A 33 -1.08 11.86 2.84
CA LEU A 33 -0.42 11.16 3.93
C LEU A 33 1.08 11.39 3.86
N LYS A 34 1.70 11.61 5.03
CA LYS A 34 3.15 11.82 5.16
C LYS A 34 3.96 10.53 5.00
N VAL A 35 3.29 9.39 4.98
CA VAL A 35 3.89 8.06 5.00
C VAL A 35 3.41 7.25 3.80
N PRO A 36 4.29 6.46 3.17
CA PRO A 36 3.93 5.68 1.99
C PRO A 36 2.83 4.67 2.32
N VAL A 37 1.84 4.60 1.43
CA VAL A 37 0.79 3.58 1.45
C VAL A 37 1.05 2.57 0.34
N LEU A 38 1.31 1.33 0.74
CA LEU A 38 1.51 0.22 -0.17
C LEU A 38 0.22 -0.60 -0.27
N SER A 39 0.01 -1.26 -1.40
CA SER A 39 -1.12 -2.14 -1.64
C SER A 39 -0.59 -3.53 -1.97
N SER A 40 -0.99 -4.52 -1.17
CA SER A 40 -0.40 -5.86 -1.24
C SER A 40 -0.54 -6.56 -2.59
N PRO A 41 -1.60 -6.38 -3.40
CA PRO A 41 -1.59 -6.88 -4.77
C PRO A 41 -0.51 -6.22 -5.63
N GLN A 42 -0.27 -4.92 -5.49
CA GLN A 42 0.74 -4.21 -6.28
C GLN A 42 2.15 -4.56 -5.83
N SER A 43 2.45 -4.52 -4.53
CA SER A 43 3.77 -4.91 -4.01
C SER A 43 4.05 -6.41 -4.23
N GLY A 44 3.01 -7.25 -4.17
CA GLY A 44 3.12 -8.67 -4.52
C GLY A 44 3.39 -8.88 -6.01
N VAL A 45 2.72 -8.13 -6.90
CA VAL A 45 2.99 -8.17 -8.35
C VAL A 45 4.40 -7.65 -8.66
N GLU A 46 4.87 -6.59 -8.00
CA GLU A 46 6.26 -6.13 -8.14
C GLU A 46 7.26 -7.20 -7.68
N ALA A 47 7.03 -7.82 -6.51
CA ALA A 47 7.89 -8.91 -6.04
C ALA A 47 7.91 -10.10 -7.02
N VAL A 48 6.77 -10.44 -7.62
CA VAL A 48 6.68 -11.48 -8.65
C VAL A 48 7.40 -11.06 -9.94
N ARG A 49 7.22 -9.81 -10.40
CA ARG A 49 7.95 -9.25 -11.54
C ARG A 49 9.46 -9.32 -11.32
N ASP A 50 9.93 -8.92 -10.15
CA ASP A 50 11.36 -8.90 -9.83
C ASP A 50 11.92 -10.33 -9.72
N ALA A 51 11.15 -11.29 -9.18
CA ALA A 51 11.50 -12.70 -9.16
C ALA A 51 11.52 -13.35 -10.57
N LEU A 52 10.68 -12.88 -11.49
CA LEU A 52 10.70 -13.32 -12.90
C LEU A 52 11.86 -12.68 -13.67
N ALA A 53 12.15 -11.40 -13.42
CA ALA A 53 13.24 -10.66 -14.07
C ALA A 53 14.63 -11.12 -13.63
N SER A 54 14.78 -11.61 -12.39
CA SER A 54 16.05 -12.15 -11.85
C SER A 54 16.33 -13.62 -12.21
N ARG A 55 15.41 -14.30 -12.91
CA ARG A 55 15.59 -15.68 -13.40
C ARG A 55 16.09 -15.79 -14.85
N HIS A 56 16.52 -14.68 -15.45
CA HIS A 56 17.18 -14.60 -16.75
C HIS A 56 18.61 -14.07 -16.60
#